data_AF-D7JD02-F1
#
_entry.id   AF-D7JD02-F1
#
_cell.length_a   1.000
_cell.length_b   1.000
_cell.length_c   1.000
_cell.angle_alpha   90.00
_cell.angle_beta   90.00
_cell.angle_gamma   90.00
#
_symmetry.space_group_name_H-M   'P 1'
#
loop_
_entity.id
_entity.type
_entity.pdbx_description
1 polymer ?
#
loop_
_entity_poly.entity_id
_entity_poly.type
_entity_poly.pdbx_seq_one_letter_code
_entity_poly.pdbx_strand_id
1 'polypeptide(L)'
;MAKNPLKSRIENIEGSRIMIAPLNWGLGHATRCVPIIKALIEADKEVIIAADGYPLIFLKKEFPEQQTIDFKWTTIHYGKSDSQVMTMISQLPKFIYSIAKEHFALKRLVEKYKIDTVISDNRFGLWHKKIHCIYITHQVSVQIGRHSFMNKMAYLLHKWIIERYDECWIPDFEGDGNLSGDLSHKYPTPRNSHFIGILSRFM
;
A
#
# COMPACT_ATOMS: atom_id res chain seq x y z
N MET A 1 -0.41 14.09 25.90
CA MET A 1 0.38 13.45 24.84
C MET A 1 -0.52 13.24 23.65
N ALA A 2 -0.22 13.82 22.49
CA ALA A 2 -1.02 13.57 21.29
C ALA A 2 -0.98 12.06 20.98
N LYS A 3 -2.14 11.42 20.85
CA LYS A 3 -2.21 10.01 20.47
C LYS A 3 -1.47 9.83 19.14
N ASN A 4 -0.55 8.86 19.06
CA ASN A 4 0.08 8.48 17.80
C ASN A 4 -1.03 8.08 16.80
N PRO A 5 -1.20 8.80 15.67
CA PRO A 5 -2.30 8.56 14.73
C PRO A 5 -2.35 7.11 14.21
N LEU A 6 -1.18 6.51 13.94
CA LEU A 6 -1.07 5.11 13.53
C LEU A 6 -1.61 4.17 14.61
N LYS A 7 -1.19 4.37 15.86
CA LYS A 7 -1.60 3.50 16.98
C LYS A 7 -3.11 3.54 17.18
N SER A 8 -3.70 4.74 17.17
CA SER A 8 -5.14 4.90 17.29
C SER A 8 -5.90 4.24 16.14
N ARG A 9 -5.34 4.21 14.92
CA ARG A 9 -5.96 3.52 13.78
C ARG A 9 -5.90 2.00 13.96
N ILE A 10 -4.74 1.48 14.35
CA ILE A 10 -4.51 0.05 14.56
C ILE A 10 -5.42 -0.52 15.66
N GLU A 11 -5.59 0.21 16.78
CA GLU A 11 -6.47 -0.19 17.87
C GLU A 11 -7.94 -0.31 17.43
N ASN A 12 -8.35 0.45 16.43
CA ASN A 12 -9.71 0.42 15.88
C ASN A 12 -9.91 -0.58 14.73
N ILE A 13 -8.87 -1.33 14.33
CA ILE A 13 -9.02 -2.36 13.29
C ILE A 13 -9.87 -3.50 13.84
N GLU A 14 -10.96 -3.79 13.13
CA GLU A 14 -11.82 -4.94 13.38
C GLU A 14 -11.13 -6.25 12.99
N GLY A 15 -11.39 -7.32 13.77
CA GLY A 15 -10.78 -8.63 13.57
C GLY A 15 -9.39 -8.78 14.18
N SER A 16 -8.91 -10.01 14.22
CA SER A 16 -7.65 -10.36 14.89
C SER A 16 -6.55 -10.75 13.92
N ARG A 17 -6.89 -11.22 12.70
CA ARG A 17 -5.92 -11.73 11.73
C ARG A 17 -5.72 -10.78 10.56
N ILE A 18 -4.53 -10.20 10.49
CA ILE A 18 -4.21 -9.07 9.62
C ILE A 18 -3.15 -9.48 8.62
N MET A 19 -3.46 -9.38 7.33
CA MET A 19 -2.47 -9.61 6.28
C MET A 19 -1.87 -8.28 5.81
N ILE A 20 -0.54 -8.13 5.91
CA ILE A 20 0.18 -6.98 5.36
C ILE A 20 0.95 -7.36 4.10
N ALA A 21 0.85 -6.54 3.05
CA ALA A 21 1.37 -6.86 1.73
C ALA A 21 2.23 -5.73 1.12
N PRO A 22 3.54 -5.69 1.41
CA PRO A 22 4.48 -4.75 0.79
C PRO A 22 4.63 -4.96 -0.72
N LEU A 23 4.73 -3.85 -1.46
CA LEU A 23 5.08 -3.88 -2.88
C LEU A 23 6.57 -4.18 -3.06
N ASN A 24 6.90 -5.04 -4.03
CA ASN A 24 8.27 -5.37 -4.39
C ASN A 24 8.86 -4.40 -5.42
N TRP A 25 9.01 -3.14 -5.03
CA TRP A 25 9.67 -2.06 -5.78
C TRP A 25 10.87 -1.45 -5.03
N GLY A 26 11.53 -2.28 -4.22
CA GLY A 26 12.68 -1.89 -3.39
C GLY A 26 12.40 -1.99 -1.90
N LEU A 27 13.47 -1.83 -1.09
CA LEU A 27 13.38 -2.03 0.37
C LEU A 27 12.55 -0.97 1.10
N GLY A 28 12.37 0.23 0.52
CA GLY A 28 11.60 1.31 1.16
C GLY A 28 10.16 0.92 1.51
N HIS A 29 9.52 0.11 0.67
CA HIS A 29 8.19 -0.46 0.92
C HIS A 29 8.19 -1.44 2.10
N ALA A 30 9.23 -2.25 2.22
CA ALA A 30 9.37 -3.19 3.32
C ALA A 30 9.67 -2.47 4.65
N THR A 31 10.59 -1.51 4.64
CA THR A 31 11.01 -0.80 5.85
C THR A 31 9.91 0.06 6.45
N ARG A 32 9.04 0.67 5.63
CA ARG A 32 7.90 1.45 6.15
C ARG A 32 6.80 0.58 6.77
N CYS A 33 6.71 -0.68 6.36
CA CYS A 33 5.78 -1.62 6.99
C CYS A 33 6.24 -2.07 8.39
N VAL A 34 7.52 -1.92 8.74
CA VAL A 34 8.07 -2.32 10.05
C VAL A 34 7.33 -1.68 11.24
N PRO A 35 7.18 -0.34 11.34
CA PRO A 35 6.45 0.27 12.44
C PRO A 35 4.98 -0.16 12.51
N ILE A 36 4.35 -0.44 11.35
CA ILE A 36 2.97 -0.93 11.29
C ILE A 36 2.88 -2.35 11.86
N ILE A 37 3.78 -3.25 11.44
CA ILE A 37 3.83 -4.63 11.94
C ILE A 37 4.06 -4.65 13.45
N LYS A 38 5.01 -3.84 13.94
CA LYS A 38 5.26 -3.72 15.39
C LYS A 38 4.00 -3.28 16.14
N ALA A 39 3.34 -2.22 15.67
CA ALA A 39 2.15 -1.71 16.32
C ALA A 39 0.96 -2.68 16.26
N LEU A 40 0.83 -3.48 15.19
CA LEU A 40 -0.16 -4.57 15.12
C LEU A 40 0.12 -5.66 16.16
N ILE A 41 1.38 -6.09 16.29
CA ILE A 41 1.79 -7.08 17.28
C ILE A 41 1.57 -6.56 18.71
N GLU A 42 1.92 -5.29 18.98
CA GLU A 42 1.67 -4.64 20.27
C GLU A 42 0.17 -4.52 20.61
N ALA A 43 -0.69 -4.47 19.59
CA ALA A 43 -2.15 -4.49 19.73
C ALA A 43 -2.74 -5.91 19.75
N ASP A 44 -1.90 -6.93 19.97
CA ASP A 44 -2.28 -8.36 20.07
C ASP A 44 -2.99 -8.89 18.81
N LYS A 45 -2.58 -8.38 17.63
CA LYS A 45 -3.07 -8.86 16.33
C LYS A 45 -2.14 -9.94 15.78
N GLU A 46 -2.73 -10.96 15.16
CA GLU A 46 -1.99 -11.97 14.41
C GLU A 46 -1.62 -11.44 13.02
N VAL A 47 -0.33 -11.33 12.73
CA VAL A 47 0.16 -10.71 11.49
C VAL A 47 0.63 -11.78 10.50
N ILE A 48 0.10 -11.69 9.28
CA ILE A 48 0.53 -12.49 8.13
C ILE A 48 1.21 -11.58 7.12
N ILE A 49 2.45 -11.88 6.77
CA ILE A 49 3.25 -11.08 5.82
C ILE A 49 3.17 -11.71 4.44
N ALA A 50 2.48 -11.05 3.50
CA ALA A 50 2.32 -11.49 2.12
C ALA A 50 3.21 -10.65 1.18
N ALA A 51 4.40 -11.15 0.87
CA ALA A 51 5.40 -10.42 0.10
C ALA A 51 6.18 -11.35 -0.84
N ASP A 52 7.01 -10.77 -1.69
CA ASP A 52 7.94 -11.50 -2.56
C ASP A 52 9.29 -10.78 -2.65
N GLY A 53 10.31 -11.49 -3.14
CA GLY A 53 11.64 -10.93 -3.38
C GLY A 53 12.30 -10.32 -2.13
N TYR A 54 12.93 -9.15 -2.31
CA TYR A 54 13.68 -8.48 -1.24
C TYR A 54 12.83 -8.09 -0.02
N PRO A 55 11.61 -7.52 -0.17
CA PRO A 55 10.74 -7.28 0.97
C PRO A 55 10.46 -8.51 1.82
N LEU A 56 10.19 -9.66 1.21
CA LEU A 56 9.92 -10.90 1.93
C LEU A 56 11.14 -11.36 2.74
N ILE A 57 12.33 -11.35 2.12
CA ILE A 57 13.59 -11.76 2.77
C ILE A 57 13.87 -10.84 3.97
N PHE A 58 13.70 -9.52 3.79
CA PHE A 58 13.92 -8.54 4.84
C PHE A 58 12.94 -8.72 6.00
N LEU A 59 11.63 -8.76 5.71
CA LEU A 59 10.61 -8.85 6.75
C LEU A 59 10.62 -10.18 7.49
N LYS A 60 10.98 -11.28 6.82
CA LYS A 60 11.17 -12.58 7.47
C LYS A 60 12.33 -12.56 8.46
N LYS A 61 13.37 -11.78 8.20
CA LYS A 61 14.50 -11.61 9.14
C LYS A 61 14.11 -10.73 10.34
N GLU A 62 13.36 -9.66 10.09
CA GLU A 62 12.91 -8.75 11.16
C GLU A 62 11.81 -9.37 12.05
N PHE A 63 10.96 -10.21 11.48
CA PHE A 63 9.81 -10.82 12.17
C PHE A 63 9.78 -12.35 11.96
N PRO A 64 10.75 -13.09 12.51
CA PRO A 64 10.91 -14.53 12.25
C PRO A 64 9.73 -15.39 12.73
N GLU A 65 9.03 -14.94 13.77
CA GLU A 65 7.87 -15.64 14.34
C GLU A 65 6.58 -15.45 13.54
N GLN A 66 6.54 -14.49 12.61
CA GLN A 66 5.32 -14.17 11.86
C GLN A 66 5.16 -15.09 10.65
N GLN A 67 3.91 -15.48 10.39
CA GLN A 67 3.61 -16.29 9.23
C GLN A 67 3.88 -15.49 7.96
N THR A 68 4.58 -16.10 6.99
CA THR A 68 4.88 -15.47 5.70
C THR A 68 4.25 -16.23 4.54
N ILE A 69 3.82 -15.50 3.51
CA ILE A 69 3.23 -16.02 2.28
C ILE A 69 4.02 -15.43 1.11
N ASP A 70 4.53 -16.28 0.22
CA ASP A 70 5.11 -15.84 -1.05
C ASP A 70 3.99 -15.31 -1.96
N PHE A 71 3.90 -13.98 -2.07
CA PHE A 71 2.86 -13.26 -2.78
C PHE A 71 3.46 -12.44 -3.94
N LYS A 72 3.70 -13.14 -5.06
CA LYS A 72 4.38 -12.58 -6.23
C LYS A 72 3.66 -11.39 -6.83
N TRP A 73 4.40 -10.29 -7.01
CA TRP A 73 3.97 -9.15 -7.82
C TRP A 73 4.36 -9.32 -9.30
N THR A 74 3.64 -8.66 -10.20
CA THR A 74 4.03 -8.62 -11.63
C THR A 74 4.95 -7.43 -11.88
N THR A 75 6.17 -7.67 -12.34
CA THR A 75 7.15 -6.62 -12.61
C THR A 75 6.71 -5.70 -13.75
N ILE A 76 6.41 -4.44 -13.44
CA ILE A 76 6.25 -3.38 -14.45
C ILE A 76 7.63 -2.94 -14.90
N HIS A 77 7.86 -2.87 -16.21
CA HIS A 77 9.15 -2.49 -16.79
C HIS A 77 9.10 -1.02 -17.21
N TYR A 78 9.85 -0.15 -16.53
CA TYR A 78 10.00 1.24 -16.96
C TYR A 78 10.92 1.30 -18.18
N GLY A 79 10.40 1.73 -19.33
CA GLY A 79 11.19 1.87 -20.56
C GLY A 79 12.14 3.07 -20.49
N LYS A 80 13.33 2.94 -21.10
CA LYS A 80 14.40 3.96 -21.13
C LYS A 80 14.24 5.02 -22.24
N SER A 81 13.07 5.15 -22.88
CA SER A 81 12.88 5.94 -24.12
C SER A 81 12.06 7.21 -23.90
N ASP A 82 12.32 8.24 -24.71
CA ASP A 82 11.56 9.49 -24.84
C ASP A 82 10.07 9.31 -25.22
N SER A 83 9.64 8.08 -25.51
CA SER A 83 8.22 7.72 -25.71
C SER A 83 7.59 7.11 -24.44
N GLN A 84 7.90 7.66 -23.26
CA GLN A 84 7.37 7.19 -21.97
C GLN A 84 5.84 7.02 -21.98
N VAL A 85 5.13 7.90 -22.70
CA VAL A 85 3.67 7.85 -22.86
C VAL A 85 3.20 6.58 -23.56
N MET A 86 3.77 6.26 -24.73
CA MET A 86 3.38 5.07 -25.51
C MET A 86 3.82 3.78 -24.82
N THR A 87 4.95 3.84 -24.12
CA THR A 87 5.44 2.73 -23.29
C THR A 87 4.52 2.47 -22.09
N MET A 88 3.92 3.50 -21.49
CA MET A 88 2.94 3.34 -20.41
C MET A 88 1.60 2.82 -20.93
N ILE A 89 1.09 3.37 -22.03
CA ILE A 89 -0.19 2.94 -22.63
C ILE A 89 -0.10 1.47 -23.05
N SER A 90 0.98 1.06 -23.72
CA SER A 90 1.18 -0.35 -24.12
C SER A 90 1.32 -1.31 -22.94
N GLN A 91 1.69 -0.83 -21.75
CA GLN A 91 1.75 -1.63 -20.53
C GLN A 91 0.43 -1.68 -19.76
N LEU A 92 -0.53 -0.81 -20.07
CA LEU A 92 -1.81 -0.75 -19.37
C LEU A 92 -2.58 -2.09 -19.36
N PRO A 93 -2.64 -2.88 -20.45
CA PRO A 93 -3.30 -4.19 -20.41
C PRO A 93 -2.63 -5.17 -19.43
N LYS A 94 -1.29 -5.21 -19.43
CA LYS A 94 -0.52 -6.07 -18.50
C LYS A 94 -0.72 -5.63 -17.06
N PHE A 95 -0.80 -4.32 -16.84
CA PHE A 95 -1.08 -3.75 -15.53
C PHE A 95 -2.46 -4.11 -15.01
N ILE A 96 -3.51 -3.93 -15.81
CA ILE A 96 -4.88 -4.32 -15.44
C ILE A 96 -4.96 -5.82 -15.17
N TYR A 97 -4.32 -6.65 -16.00
CA TYR A 97 -4.24 -8.10 -15.78
C TYR A 97 -3.56 -8.44 -14.45
N SER A 98 -2.48 -7.72 -14.10
CA SER A 98 -1.80 -7.88 -12.81
C SER A 98 -2.71 -7.57 -11.63
N ILE A 99 -3.44 -6.45 -11.68
CA ILE A 99 -4.42 -6.05 -10.66
C ILE A 99 -5.50 -7.12 -10.50
N ALA A 100 -6.04 -7.63 -11.60
CA ALA A 100 -7.05 -8.68 -11.57
C ALA A 100 -6.49 -9.96 -10.94
N LYS A 101 -5.26 -10.36 -11.30
CA LYS A 101 -4.59 -11.53 -10.73
C LYS A 101 -4.39 -11.40 -9.23
N GLU A 102 -3.94 -10.24 -8.74
CA GLU A 102 -3.84 -9.96 -7.30
C GLU A 102 -5.20 -10.08 -6.62
N HIS A 103 -6.25 -9.51 -7.21
CA HIS A 103 -7.58 -9.53 -6.64
C HIS A 103 -8.15 -10.95 -6.49
N PHE A 104 -7.94 -11.81 -7.49
CA PHE A 104 -8.34 -13.22 -7.38
C PHE A 104 -7.47 -14.01 -6.39
N ALA A 105 -6.17 -13.72 -6.33
CA ALA A 105 -5.29 -14.35 -5.36
C ALA A 105 -5.70 -13.95 -3.93
N LEU A 106 -6.02 -12.68 -3.69
CA LEU A 106 -6.49 -12.20 -2.40
C LEU A 106 -7.73 -12.97 -1.93
N LYS A 107 -8.75 -13.12 -2.77
CA LYS A 107 -9.97 -13.89 -2.41
C LYS A 107 -9.66 -15.28 -1.86
N ARG A 108 -8.75 -15.99 -2.53
CA ARG A 108 -8.32 -17.33 -2.10
C ARG A 108 -7.57 -17.29 -0.77
N LEU A 109 -6.71 -16.30 -0.57
CA LEU A 109 -5.95 -16.13 0.67
C LEU A 109 -6.86 -15.80 1.85
N VAL A 110 -7.84 -14.91 1.65
CA VAL A 110 -8.83 -14.55 2.69
C VAL A 110 -9.58 -15.77 3.18
N GLU A 111 -10.06 -16.61 2.27
CA GLU A 111 -10.79 -17.83 2.63
C GLU A 111 -9.90 -18.89 3.29
N LYS A 112 -8.67 -19.06 2.77
CA LYS A 112 -7.71 -20.07 3.23
C LYS A 112 -7.14 -19.74 4.61
N TYR A 113 -6.74 -18.49 4.82
CA TYR A 113 -6.05 -18.05 6.03
C TYR A 113 -6.98 -17.37 7.03
N LYS A 114 -8.27 -17.20 6.71
CA LYS A 114 -9.26 -16.52 7.57
C LYS A 114 -8.82 -15.10 7.92
N ILE A 115 -8.43 -14.34 6.90
CA ILE A 115 -7.95 -12.97 7.06
C ILE A 115 -9.17 -12.07 7.32
N ASP A 116 -9.11 -11.25 8.36
CA ASP A 116 -10.17 -10.30 8.72
C ASP A 116 -9.91 -8.90 8.15
N THR A 117 -8.63 -8.53 8.03
CA THR A 117 -8.21 -7.23 7.50
C THR A 117 -6.96 -7.37 6.62
N VAL A 118 -6.90 -6.58 5.56
CA VAL A 118 -5.74 -6.47 4.66
C VAL A 118 -5.17 -5.07 4.70
N ILE A 119 -3.85 -4.98 4.87
CA ILE A 119 -3.08 -3.76 4.71
C ILE A 119 -2.23 -3.91 3.45
N SER A 120 -2.68 -3.25 2.39
CA SER A 120 -2.02 -3.23 1.09
C SER A 120 -1.07 -2.05 1.00
N ASP A 121 0.21 -2.30 0.77
CA ASP A 121 1.18 -1.23 0.58
C ASP A 121 1.42 -0.99 -0.91
N ASN A 122 0.70 -0.02 -1.47
CA ASN A 122 0.79 0.35 -2.88
C ASN A 122 0.54 -0.80 -3.88
N ARG A 123 -0.15 -1.88 -3.47
CA ARG A 123 -0.64 -2.95 -4.36
C ARG A 123 -2.09 -2.70 -4.73
N PHE A 124 -2.43 -2.81 -6.01
CA PHE A 124 -3.65 -2.20 -6.53
C PHE A 124 -4.83 -3.18 -6.57
N GLY A 125 -4.57 -4.49 -6.52
CA GLY A 125 -5.62 -5.52 -6.55
C GLY A 125 -6.10 -6.01 -5.19
N LEU A 126 -5.56 -5.50 -4.09
CA LEU A 126 -5.77 -6.05 -2.74
C LEU A 126 -6.99 -5.51 -1.99
N TRP A 127 -8.09 -5.28 -2.70
CA TRP A 127 -9.38 -4.88 -2.12
C TRP A 127 -10.36 -6.05 -2.10
N HIS A 128 -11.24 -6.09 -1.10
CA HIS A 128 -12.21 -7.16 -0.90
C HIS A 128 -13.49 -6.64 -0.24
N LYS A 129 -14.67 -7.13 -0.66
CA LYS A 129 -15.97 -6.57 -0.21
C LYS A 129 -16.44 -7.03 1.17
N LYS A 130 -15.85 -8.10 1.72
CA LYS A 130 -16.32 -8.75 2.96
C LYS A 130 -15.40 -8.54 4.16
N ILE A 131 -14.22 -7.97 3.93
CA ILE A 131 -13.19 -7.81 4.95
C ILE A 131 -12.64 -6.40 4.83
N HIS A 132 -12.11 -5.87 5.92
CA HIS A 132 -11.62 -4.50 5.93
C HIS A 132 -10.31 -4.40 5.12
N CYS A 133 -10.22 -3.43 4.23
CA CYS A 133 -9.09 -3.26 3.32
C CYS A 133 -8.52 -1.85 3.45
N ILE A 134 -7.27 -1.77 3.87
CA ILE A 134 -6.51 -0.54 4.07
C ILE A 134 -5.44 -0.43 2.98
N TYR A 135 -5.33 0.74 2.37
CA TYR A 135 -4.34 1.03 1.33
C TYR A 135 -3.31 2.06 1.77
N ILE A 136 -2.02 1.75 1.67
CA ILE A 136 -0.95 2.67 2.05
C ILE A 136 -0.31 3.25 0.78
N THR A 137 -0.21 4.58 0.70
CA THR A 137 0.52 5.26 -0.37
C THR A 137 1.13 6.59 0.08
N HIS A 138 2.34 6.89 -0.41
CA HIS A 138 3.00 8.19 -0.23
C HIS A 138 2.71 9.17 -1.38
N GLN A 139 2.05 8.73 -2.45
CA GLN A 139 1.87 9.52 -3.65
C GLN A 139 0.41 9.46 -4.08
N VAL A 140 -0.46 10.21 -3.39
CA VAL A 140 -1.85 10.37 -3.83
C VAL A 140 -1.91 11.05 -5.20
N SER A 141 -0.97 11.97 -5.47
CA SER A 141 -0.80 12.68 -6.73
C SER A 141 0.37 12.09 -7.51
N VAL A 142 0.12 11.01 -8.25
CA VAL A 142 1.13 10.38 -9.12
C VAL A 142 1.60 11.37 -10.20
N GLN A 143 2.89 11.69 -10.21
CA GLN A 143 3.49 12.57 -11.21
C GLN A 143 4.20 11.75 -12.29
N ILE A 144 3.67 11.79 -13.50
CA ILE A 144 4.24 11.22 -14.72
C ILE A 144 4.89 12.35 -15.53
N GLY A 145 6.06 12.77 -15.09
CA GLY A 145 6.88 13.78 -15.78
C GLY A 145 6.23 15.17 -15.87
N ARG A 146 6.60 15.93 -16.91
CA ARG A 146 6.21 17.35 -17.09
C ARG A 146 4.82 17.55 -17.70
N HIS A 147 4.11 16.46 -18.08
CA HIS A 147 2.85 16.56 -18.81
C HIS A 147 1.64 16.65 -17.86
N SER A 148 1.11 17.87 -17.67
CA SER A 148 -0.01 18.16 -16.75
C SER A 148 -1.27 17.29 -16.99
N PHE A 149 -1.63 17.04 -18.26
CA PHE A 149 -2.78 16.20 -18.59
C PHE A 149 -2.58 14.74 -18.13
N MET A 150 -1.40 14.17 -18.33
CA MET A 150 -1.09 12.80 -17.90
C MET A 150 -1.07 12.68 -16.38
N ASN A 151 -0.53 13.69 -15.69
CA ASN A 151 -0.56 13.75 -14.22
C ASN A 151 -2.01 13.72 -13.70
N LYS A 152 -2.91 14.47 -14.34
CA LYS A 152 -4.34 14.45 -13.98
C LYS A 152 -4.99 13.09 -14.24
N MET A 153 -4.70 12.44 -15.38
CA MET A 153 -5.23 11.11 -15.67
C MET A 153 -4.70 10.05 -14.69
N ALA A 154 -3.40 10.09 -14.37
CA ALA A 154 -2.77 9.19 -13.41
C ALA A 154 -3.38 9.35 -12.01
N TYR A 155 -3.57 10.59 -11.58
CA TYR A 155 -4.27 10.91 -10.33
C TYR A 155 -5.70 10.36 -10.33
N LEU A 156 -6.49 10.56 -11.39
CA LEU A 156 -7.87 10.05 -11.45
C LEU A 156 -7.93 8.52 -11.40
N LEU A 157 -7.02 7.85 -12.11
CA LEU A 157 -6.91 6.39 -12.06
C LEU A 157 -6.53 5.92 -10.66
N HIS A 158 -5.51 6.54 -10.05
CA HIS A 158 -5.06 6.15 -8.71
C HIS A 158 -6.13 6.41 -7.65
N LYS A 159 -6.80 7.57 -7.70
CA LYS A 159 -7.97 7.88 -6.88
C LYS A 159 -9.05 6.82 -7.00
N TRP A 160 -9.40 6.41 -8.22
CA TRP A 160 -10.38 5.34 -8.43
C TRP A 160 -9.95 4.01 -7.81
N ILE A 161 -8.66 3.70 -7.78
CA ILE A 161 -8.12 2.51 -7.11
C ILE A 161 -8.22 2.67 -5.59
N ILE A 162 -7.81 3.80 -5.04
CA ILE A 162 -7.87 4.10 -3.61
C ILE A 162 -9.31 3.99 -3.09
N GLU A 163 -10.29 4.47 -3.86
CA GLU A 163 -11.72 4.41 -3.52
C GLU A 163 -12.31 2.99 -3.56
N ARG A 164 -11.55 1.96 -3.97
CA ARG A 164 -11.93 0.55 -3.82
C ARG A 164 -11.64 -0.02 -2.44
N TYR A 165 -10.82 0.66 -1.65
CA TYR A 165 -10.46 0.29 -0.29
C TYR A 165 -11.36 1.01 0.71
N ASP A 166 -11.49 0.44 1.90
CA ASP A 166 -12.26 1.04 2.99
C ASP A 166 -11.53 2.26 3.56
N GLU A 167 -10.20 2.15 3.68
CA GLU A 167 -9.34 3.24 4.14
C GLU A 167 -8.08 3.40 3.28
N CYS A 168 -7.53 4.60 3.28
CA CYS A 168 -6.23 4.91 2.74
C CYS A 168 -5.37 5.61 3.78
N TRP A 169 -4.21 5.05 4.09
CA TRP A 169 -3.25 5.64 5.00
C TRP A 169 -2.12 6.33 4.24
N ILE A 170 -1.92 7.61 4.57
CA ILE A 170 -0.86 8.44 4.02
C ILE A 170 0.20 8.60 5.11
N PRO A 171 1.39 7.98 4.96
CA PRO A 171 2.48 8.06 5.92
C PRO A 171 3.21 9.40 5.83
N ASP A 172 2.49 10.47 6.14
CA ASP A 172 2.93 11.85 6.19
C ASP A 172 2.09 12.63 7.23
N PHE A 173 2.44 13.89 7.46
CA PHE A 173 1.63 14.83 8.25
C PHE A 173 0.59 15.54 7.39
N GLU A 174 -0.53 15.91 8.03
CA GLU A 174 -1.53 16.79 7.42
C GLU A 174 -1.07 18.26 7.53
N GLY A 175 -1.28 19.06 6.48
CA GLY A 175 -0.99 20.51 6.50
C GLY A 175 0.50 20.85 6.40
N ASP A 176 0.92 21.96 7.04
CA ASP A 176 2.30 22.46 6.99
C ASP A 176 3.25 21.63 7.87
N GLY A 177 4.39 21.23 7.32
CA GLY A 177 5.36 20.32 7.97
C GLY A 177 5.38 18.89 7.39
N ASN A 178 4.62 18.63 6.33
CA ASN A 178 4.66 17.38 5.57
C ASN A 178 6.00 17.18 4.81
N LEU A 179 6.36 15.93 4.58
CA LEU A 179 7.60 15.56 3.86
C LEU A 179 7.37 15.30 2.36
N SER A 180 6.13 15.02 1.94
CA SER A 180 5.82 14.62 0.56
C SER A 180 5.48 15.77 -0.38
N GLY A 181 5.17 16.96 0.14
CA GLY A 181 4.84 18.15 -0.65
C GLY A 181 3.72 17.89 -1.66
N ASP A 182 3.94 18.28 -2.91
CA ASP A 182 3.00 18.10 -4.03
C ASP A 182 2.57 16.63 -4.25
N LEU A 183 3.29 15.63 -3.73
CA LEU A 183 2.96 14.22 -3.98
C LEU A 183 1.72 13.74 -3.22
N SER A 184 1.40 14.34 -2.08
CA SER A 184 0.18 14.00 -1.32
C SER A 184 -0.80 15.18 -1.18
N HIS A 185 -0.34 16.41 -1.46
CA HIS A 185 -1.13 17.62 -1.16
C HIS A 185 -1.54 18.43 -2.41
N LYS A 186 -1.10 18.06 -3.62
CA LYS A 186 -1.39 18.83 -4.85
C LYS A 186 -2.85 18.75 -5.31
N TYR A 187 -3.48 17.59 -5.14
CA TYR A 187 -4.87 17.35 -5.49
C TYR A 187 -5.67 16.94 -4.25
N PRO A 188 -7.01 17.11 -4.25
CA PRO A 188 -7.85 16.66 -3.15
C PRO A 188 -7.59 15.19 -2.83
N THR A 189 -7.34 14.89 -1.56
CA THR A 189 -7.20 13.52 -1.10
C THR A 189 -8.55 12.79 -1.22
N PRO A 190 -8.55 11.48 -1.52
CA PRO A 190 -9.74 10.64 -1.44
C PRO A 190 -10.42 10.77 -0.06
N ARG A 191 -11.76 10.65 -0.02
CA ARG A 191 -12.54 10.83 1.22
C ARG A 191 -12.20 9.81 2.31
N ASN A 192 -11.69 8.65 1.91
CA ASN A 192 -11.24 7.58 2.80
C ASN A 192 -9.76 7.71 3.20
N SER A 193 -9.10 8.85 2.93
CA SER A 193 -7.69 9.05 3.25
C SER A 193 -7.46 9.63 4.64
N HIS A 194 -6.41 9.14 5.30
CA HIS A 194 -6.02 9.50 6.65
C HIS A 194 -4.50 9.62 6.77
N PHE A 195 -4.02 10.73 7.31
CA PHE A 195 -2.61 10.93 7.61
C PHE A 195 -2.24 10.18 8.89
N ILE A 196 -1.25 9.29 8.81
CA ILE A 196 -0.82 8.44 9.94
C ILE A 196 0.51 8.89 10.55
N GLY A 197 1.06 10.03 10.10
CA GLY A 197 2.37 10.51 10.49
C GLY A 197 3.52 9.78 9.79
N ILE A 198 4.74 10.18 10.12
CA ILE A 198 5.95 9.61 9.51
C ILE A 198 6.19 8.19 10.01
N LEU A 199 6.30 7.25 9.07
CA LEU A 199 6.73 5.89 9.35
C LEU A 199 8.26 5.78 9.26
N SER A 200 8.91 5.68 10.42
CA SER A 200 10.35 5.38 10.50
C SER A 200 10.57 4.09 11.25
N ARG A 201 11.50 3.28 10.75
CA ARG A 201 11.96 2.06 11.46
C ARG A 201 12.87 2.37 12.66
N PHE A 202 13.39 3.59 12.73
CA PHE A 202 14.38 4.03 13.72
C PHE A 202 13.79 4.92 14.82
N MET A 203 12.51 5.29 14.68
CA MET A 203 11.77 6.01 15.71
C MET A 203 10.91 5.05 16.53
#